data_AF-A0A564YTH8-F1
#
_entry.id   AF-A0A564YTH8-F1
#
_cell.length_a   1.000
_cell.length_b   1.000
_cell.length_c   1.000
_cell.angle_alpha   90.00
_cell.angle_beta   90.00
_cell.angle_gamma   90.00
#
_symmetry.space_group_name_H-M   'P 1'
#
loop_
_entity.id
_entity.type
_entity.pdbx_description
1 polymer ?
#
loop_
_entity_poly.entity_id
_entity_poly.type
_entity_poly.pdbx_seq_one_letter_code
_entity_poly.pdbx_strand_id
1 'polypeptide(L)'
;MQVLREIQLEYEQRLEAARADIHSAYEVKTRVLRQTGLTSGIARAASQTPPDRNLQQLVDEQKQKISTLEEAKVQMEQKIRELRTSLQERERELEAAKNQFGVELSASHGELQRLRTDFEALLDSKIGLELEIASYRRLIEREEQRHALDSSDFEKPPIELPNSKPRFYSHTRSSKGNICIIECAVDGSSVTVANIGSQIWSDGCKPTDEEGFELSGGNRWEMGANTRTALLSSNGE
;
A
#
# COMPACT_ATOMS: atom_id res chain seq x y z
N MET A 1 -5.98 66.50 116.59
CA MET A 1 -4.80 65.90 115.92
C MET A 1 -4.92 64.37 115.69
N GLN A 2 -6.06 63.73 115.96
CA GLN A 2 -6.27 62.28 115.67
C GLN A 2 -7.00 62.05 114.33
N VAL A 3 -8.06 62.82 114.06
CA VAL A 3 -8.87 62.73 112.81
C VAL A 3 -8.03 62.90 111.53
N LEU A 4 -7.03 63.79 111.52
CA LEU A 4 -6.19 64.02 110.35
C LEU A 4 -5.29 62.81 110.02
N ARG A 5 -4.84 62.07 111.06
CA ARG A 5 -4.01 60.87 110.88
C ARG A 5 -4.84 59.68 110.38
N GLU A 6 -6.07 59.55 110.86
CA GLU A 6 -7.01 58.55 110.35
C GLU A 6 -7.35 58.76 108.88
N ILE A 7 -7.59 60.02 108.49
CA ILE A 7 -7.82 60.37 107.08
C ILE A 7 -6.59 60.04 106.23
N GLN A 8 -5.39 60.38 106.70
CA GLN A 8 -4.14 60.05 106.00
C GLN A 8 -3.96 58.54 105.84
N LEU A 9 -4.21 57.75 106.89
CA LEU A 9 -4.11 56.29 106.86
C LEU A 9 -5.11 55.67 105.87
N GLU A 10 -6.36 56.13 105.87
CA GLU A 10 -7.38 55.71 104.90
C GLU A 10 -6.97 56.03 103.46
N TYR A 11 -6.41 57.22 103.22
CA TYR A 11 -5.91 57.59 101.90
C TYR A 11 -4.73 56.72 101.47
N GLU A 12 -3.78 56.44 102.37
CA GLU A 12 -2.66 55.54 102.09
C GLU A 12 -3.12 54.11 101.82
N GLN A 13 -4.08 53.58 102.60
CA GLN A 13 -4.66 52.26 102.33
C GLN A 13 -5.38 52.20 100.99
N ARG A 14 -6.17 53.23 100.63
CA ARG A 14 -6.85 53.29 99.33
C ARG A 14 -5.85 53.41 98.18
N LEU A 15 -4.77 54.15 98.36
CA LEU A 15 -3.72 54.28 97.37
C LEU A 15 -2.99 52.94 97.15
N GLU A 16 -2.69 52.22 98.24
CA GLU A 16 -2.03 50.92 98.18
C GLU A 16 -2.94 49.85 97.57
N ALA A 17 -4.23 49.85 97.91
CA ALA A 17 -5.22 48.98 97.29
C ALA A 17 -5.33 49.23 95.78
N ALA A 18 -5.41 50.50 95.36
CA ALA A 18 -5.43 50.85 93.93
C ALA A 18 -4.15 50.41 93.20
N ARG A 19 -2.98 50.52 93.84
CA ARG A 19 -1.71 50.02 93.28
C ARG A 19 -1.71 48.50 93.14
N ALA A 20 -2.17 47.77 94.15
CA ALA A 20 -2.26 46.31 94.12
C ALA A 20 -3.23 45.83 93.02
N ASP A 21 -4.38 46.50 92.86
CA ASP A 21 -5.35 46.20 91.81
C ASP A 21 -4.77 46.42 90.41
N ILE A 22 -4.05 47.52 90.22
CA ILE A 22 -3.35 47.82 88.96
C ILE A 22 -2.30 46.74 88.66
N HIS A 23 -1.49 46.37 89.65
CA HIS A 23 -0.48 45.31 89.50
C HIS A 23 -1.11 43.97 89.14
N SER A 24 -2.16 43.56 89.84
CA SER A 24 -2.91 42.34 89.56
C SER A 24 -3.50 42.35 88.15
N ALA A 25 -4.11 43.47 87.72
CA ALA A 25 -4.65 43.63 86.38
C ALA A 25 -3.57 43.50 85.30
N TYR A 26 -2.40 44.09 85.51
CA TYR A 26 -1.27 43.97 84.58
C TYR A 26 -0.65 42.57 84.58
N GLU A 27 -0.55 41.89 85.72
CA GLU A 27 -0.09 40.50 85.77
C GLU A 27 -1.02 39.58 85.00
N VAL A 28 -2.33 39.72 85.18
CA VAL A 28 -3.34 38.95 84.43
C VAL A 28 -3.21 39.24 82.94
N LYS A 29 -3.12 40.51 82.54
CA LYS A 29 -2.95 40.90 81.14
C LYS A 29 -1.66 40.34 80.54
N THR A 30 -0.56 40.35 81.29
CA THR A 30 0.73 39.80 80.86
C THR A 30 0.67 38.28 80.72
N ARG A 31 0.01 37.60 81.65
CA ARG A 31 -0.22 36.15 81.60
C ARG A 31 -1.07 35.78 80.38
N VAL A 32 -2.15 36.51 80.12
CA VAL A 32 -3.04 36.30 78.97
C VAL A 32 -2.29 36.56 77.66
N LEU A 33 -1.51 37.64 77.55
CA LEU A 33 -0.73 37.93 76.34
C LEU A 33 0.33 36.86 76.09
N ARG A 34 1.01 36.39 77.15
CA ARG A 34 1.99 35.30 77.04
C ARG A 34 1.33 34.00 76.60
N GLN A 35 0.19 33.65 77.20
CA GLN A 35 -0.58 32.46 76.83
C GLN A 35 -1.11 32.54 75.40
N THR A 36 -1.60 33.70 74.97
CA THR A 36 -2.13 33.96 73.61
C THR A 36 -1.01 33.95 72.56
N GLY A 37 0.18 34.49 72.89
CA GLY A 37 1.34 34.45 71.99
C GLY A 37 1.87 33.03 71.80
N LEU A 38 1.89 32.22 72.87
CA LEU A 38 2.28 30.80 72.82
C LEU A 38 1.27 29.97 72.03
N THR A 39 -0.03 30.12 72.29
CA THR A 39 -1.07 29.37 71.55
C THR A 39 -1.16 29.80 70.09
N SER A 40 -1.00 31.10 69.78
CA SER A 40 -0.97 31.60 68.40
C SER A 40 0.26 31.09 67.62
N GLY A 41 1.43 31.05 68.24
CA GLY A 41 2.65 30.51 67.64
C GLY A 41 2.57 29.00 67.40
N ILE A 42 2.06 28.24 68.36
CA ILE A 42 1.90 26.78 68.26
C ILE A 42 0.83 26.41 67.23
N ALA A 43 -0.32 27.10 67.21
CA ALA A 43 -1.39 26.84 66.25
C ALA A 43 -0.95 27.15 64.80
N ARG A 44 -0.17 28.22 64.59
CA ARG A 44 0.40 28.55 63.27
C ARG A 44 1.46 27.54 62.84
N ALA A 45 2.36 27.13 63.73
CA ALA A 45 3.39 26.15 63.44
C ALA A 45 2.81 24.74 63.14
N ALA A 46 1.76 24.34 63.85
CA ALA A 46 1.08 23.06 63.63
C ALA A 46 0.20 23.05 62.38
N SER A 47 -0.41 24.19 62.00
CA SER A 47 -1.27 24.29 60.81
C SER A 47 -0.52 24.49 59.50
N GLN A 48 0.66 25.13 59.50
CA GLN A 48 1.39 25.44 58.26
C GLN A 48 2.26 24.28 57.77
N THR A 49 2.73 23.41 58.66
CA THR A 49 3.74 22.39 58.31
C THR A 49 3.22 21.15 57.55
N PRO A 50 2.01 20.60 57.79
CA PRO A 50 1.51 19.46 57.01
C PRO A 50 0.94 19.80 55.61
N PRO A 51 0.13 20.86 55.39
CA PRO A 51 -0.44 21.11 54.06
C PRO A 51 0.61 21.59 53.06
N ASP A 52 1.60 22.38 53.48
CA ASP A 52 2.67 22.85 52.59
C ASP A 52 3.57 21.70 52.12
N ARG A 53 3.82 20.69 52.96
CA ARG A 53 4.58 19.50 52.57
C ARG A 53 3.84 18.64 51.55
N ASN A 54 2.53 18.43 51.73
CA ASN A 54 1.72 17.68 50.77
C ASN A 54 1.62 18.41 49.43
N LEU A 55 1.49 19.75 49.46
CA LEU A 55 1.51 20.58 48.25
C LEU A 55 2.87 20.53 47.55
N GLN A 56 3.98 20.57 48.30
CA GLN A 56 5.32 20.41 47.74
C GLN A 56 5.52 19.04 47.10
N GLN A 57 5.08 17.96 47.74
CA GLN A 57 5.12 16.62 47.17
C GLN A 57 4.32 16.54 45.87
N LEU A 58 3.10 17.09 45.84
CA LEU A 58 2.27 17.13 44.63
C LEU A 58 2.95 17.94 43.50
N VAL A 59 3.58 19.06 43.84
CA VAL A 59 4.33 19.87 42.86
C VAL A 59 5.51 19.09 42.31
N ASP A 60 6.24 18.35 43.13
CA ASP A 60 7.39 17.55 42.70
C ASP A 60 6.95 16.35 41.84
N GLU A 61 5.86 15.67 42.21
CA GLU A 61 5.23 14.63 41.38
C GLU A 61 4.76 15.19 40.03
N GLN A 62 4.13 16.36 40.02
CA GLN A 62 3.71 17.02 38.78
C GLN A 62 4.90 17.40 37.91
N LYS A 63 6.00 17.91 38.49
CA LYS A 63 7.23 18.21 37.75
C LYS A 63 7.86 16.96 37.15
N GLN A 64 7.92 15.86 37.90
CA GLN A 64 8.40 14.58 37.37
C GLN A 64 7.52 14.11 36.20
N LYS A 65 6.19 14.20 36.35
CA LYS A 65 5.26 13.83 35.29
C LYS A 65 5.45 14.70 34.04
N ILE A 66 5.63 16.02 34.21
CA ILE A 66 5.95 16.93 33.10
C ILE A 66 7.26 16.49 32.42
N SER A 67 8.32 16.24 33.18
CA SER A 67 9.60 15.76 32.62
C SER A 67 9.44 14.47 31.81
N THR A 68 8.73 13.47 32.34
CA THR A 68 8.50 12.21 31.61
C THR A 68 7.67 12.40 30.34
N LEU A 69 6.68 13.31 30.37
CA LEU A 69 5.86 13.63 29.19
C LEU A 69 6.67 14.41 28.14
N GLU A 70 7.54 15.32 28.56
CA GLU A 70 8.44 16.06 27.68
C GLU A 70 9.45 15.12 27.00
N GLU A 71 10.05 14.18 27.75
CA GLU A 71 10.93 13.14 27.20
C GLU A 71 10.20 12.25 26.20
N ALA A 72 9.00 11.77 26.54
CA ALA A 72 8.17 10.97 25.65
C ALA A 72 7.80 11.73 24.37
N LYS A 73 7.48 13.03 24.49
CA LYS A 73 7.22 13.89 23.34
C LYS A 73 8.43 13.96 22.42
N VAL A 74 9.62 14.24 22.95
CA VAL A 74 10.87 14.33 22.16
C VAL A 74 11.15 13.01 21.44
N GLN A 75 10.97 11.86 22.14
CA GLN A 75 11.14 10.54 21.53
C GLN A 75 10.15 10.30 20.39
N MET A 76 8.88 10.65 20.57
CA MET A 76 7.86 10.52 19.52
C MET A 76 8.16 11.43 18.33
N GLU A 77 8.58 12.68 18.57
CA GLU A 77 8.99 13.61 17.50
C GLU A 77 10.22 13.11 16.74
N GLN A 78 11.17 12.46 17.42
CA GLN A 78 12.31 11.81 16.77
C GLN A 78 11.85 10.62 15.92
N LYS A 79 11.00 9.74 16.47
CA LYS A 79 10.43 8.59 15.73
C LYS A 79 9.69 9.03 14.46
N ILE A 80 8.91 10.11 14.56
CA ILE A 80 8.19 10.68 13.42
C ILE A 80 9.18 11.17 12.36
N ARG A 81 10.27 11.84 12.76
CA ARG A 81 11.31 12.29 11.81
C ARG A 81 11.98 11.11 11.12
N GLU A 82 12.41 10.09 11.87
CA GLU A 82 13.03 8.87 11.33
C GLU A 82 12.11 8.12 10.35
N LEU A 83 10.82 7.98 10.70
CA LEU A 83 9.84 7.35 9.82
C LEU A 83 9.61 8.16 8.55
N ARG A 84 9.56 9.49 8.64
CA ARG A 84 9.42 10.37 7.48
C ARG A 84 10.62 10.26 6.54
N THR A 85 11.84 10.28 7.07
CA THR A 85 13.05 10.14 6.25
C THR A 85 13.11 8.77 5.60
N SER A 86 12.81 7.70 6.36
CA SER A 86 12.80 6.34 5.82
C SER A 86 11.76 6.16 4.72
N LEU A 87 10.55 6.71 4.89
CA LEU A 87 9.50 6.67 3.87
C LEU A 87 9.93 7.43 2.61
N GLN A 88 10.49 8.63 2.75
CA GLN A 88 10.97 9.42 1.63
C GLN A 88 12.11 8.73 0.86
N GLU A 89 13.02 8.05 1.56
CA GLU A 89 14.06 7.23 0.94
C GLU A 89 13.46 6.06 0.17
N ARG A 90 12.50 5.34 0.78
CA ARG A 90 11.79 4.22 0.14
C ARG A 90 11.06 4.65 -1.12
N GLU A 91 10.39 5.80 -1.09
CA GLU A 91 9.69 6.38 -2.25
C GLU A 91 10.68 6.68 -3.38
N ARG A 92 11.84 7.29 -3.06
CA ARG A 92 12.89 7.54 -4.04
C ARG A 92 13.44 6.27 -4.66
N GLU A 93 13.68 5.23 -3.85
CA GLU A 93 14.13 3.92 -4.33
C GLU A 93 13.12 3.30 -5.29
N LEU A 94 11.84 3.30 -4.91
CA LEU A 94 10.76 2.75 -5.74
C LEU A 94 10.61 3.50 -7.05
N GLU A 95 10.70 4.83 -7.03
CA GLU A 95 10.63 5.65 -8.24
C GLU A 95 11.84 5.42 -9.15
N ALA A 96 13.04 5.29 -8.58
CA ALA A 96 14.23 4.92 -9.33
C ALA A 96 14.09 3.53 -9.98
N ALA A 97 13.62 2.53 -9.23
CA ALA A 97 13.38 1.19 -9.76
C ALA A 97 12.31 1.18 -10.87
N LYS A 98 11.21 1.92 -10.68
CA LYS A 98 10.17 2.10 -11.69
C LYS A 98 10.74 2.71 -12.97
N ASN A 99 11.59 3.72 -12.85
CA ASN A 99 12.23 4.36 -14.00
C ASN A 99 13.19 3.40 -14.71
N GLN A 100 13.96 2.61 -13.97
CA GLN A 100 14.84 1.56 -14.54
C GLN A 100 14.03 0.52 -15.32
N PHE A 101 12.97 -0.03 -14.73
CA PHE A 101 12.09 -0.98 -15.43
C PHE A 101 11.42 -0.34 -16.65
N GLY A 102 11.04 0.94 -16.59
CA GLY A 102 10.51 1.67 -17.74
C GLY A 102 11.50 1.76 -18.91
N VAL A 103 12.78 2.00 -18.60
CA VAL A 103 13.85 2.02 -19.61
C VAL A 103 14.09 0.62 -20.19
N GLU A 104 14.18 -0.40 -19.35
CA GLU A 104 14.38 -1.79 -19.78
C GLU A 104 13.22 -2.29 -20.65
N LEU A 105 11.98 -1.98 -20.28
CA LEU A 105 10.80 -2.35 -21.06
C LEU A 105 10.80 -1.67 -22.43
N SER A 106 11.16 -0.38 -22.48
CA SER A 106 11.28 0.37 -23.73
C SER A 106 12.37 -0.21 -24.63
N ALA A 107 13.53 -0.55 -24.06
CA ALA A 107 14.63 -1.19 -24.78
C ALA A 107 14.22 -2.55 -25.36
N SER A 108 13.63 -3.42 -24.53
CA SER A 108 13.15 -4.74 -24.97
C SER A 108 12.06 -4.64 -26.03
N HIS A 109 11.14 -3.68 -25.91
CA HIS A 109 10.14 -3.43 -26.93
C HIS A 109 10.77 -2.98 -28.26
N GLY A 110 11.78 -2.10 -28.20
CA GLY A 110 12.56 -1.68 -29.36
C GLY A 110 13.28 -2.85 -30.04
N GLU A 111 13.88 -3.74 -29.25
CA GLU A 111 14.53 -4.96 -29.76
C GLU A 111 13.53 -5.91 -30.44
N LEU A 112 12.37 -6.14 -29.84
CA LEU A 112 11.30 -6.95 -30.42
C LEU A 112 10.80 -6.35 -31.74
N GLN A 113 10.64 -5.03 -31.81
CA GLN A 113 10.23 -4.35 -33.03
C GLN A 113 11.29 -4.49 -34.13
N ARG A 114 12.58 -4.34 -33.78
CA ARG A 114 13.70 -4.55 -34.70
C ARG A 114 13.73 -6.00 -35.22
N LEU A 115 13.55 -6.97 -34.33
CA LEU A 115 13.53 -8.38 -34.70
C LEU A 115 12.34 -8.70 -35.61
N ARG A 116 11.17 -8.11 -35.35
CA ARG A 116 9.99 -8.23 -36.23
C ARG A 116 10.30 -7.74 -37.64
N THR A 117 10.91 -6.56 -37.77
CA THR A 117 11.27 -6.02 -39.10
C THR A 117 12.31 -6.88 -39.82
N ASP A 118 13.28 -7.43 -39.08
CA ASP A 118 14.27 -8.35 -39.65
C ASP A 118 13.60 -9.64 -40.16
N PHE A 119 12.63 -10.18 -39.41
CA PHE A 119 11.86 -11.36 -39.81
C PHE A 119 10.97 -11.09 -41.04
N GLU A 120 10.32 -9.93 -41.11
CA GLU A 120 9.54 -9.53 -42.28
C GLU A 120 10.42 -9.47 -43.53
N ALA A 121 11.60 -8.83 -43.45
CA ALA A 121 12.55 -8.77 -44.55
C ALA A 121 13.06 -10.16 -44.98
N LEU A 122 13.32 -11.05 -44.02
CA LEU A 122 13.72 -12.43 -44.30
C LEU A 122 12.60 -13.22 -44.98
N LEU A 123 11.35 -13.02 -44.56
CA LEU A 123 10.18 -13.65 -45.15
C LEU A 123 9.99 -13.19 -46.61
N ASP A 124 10.14 -11.90 -46.88
CA ASP A 124 10.07 -11.35 -48.24
C ASP A 124 11.15 -11.98 -49.15
N SER A 125 12.39 -12.10 -48.66
CA SER A 125 13.47 -12.78 -49.39
C SER A 125 13.13 -14.25 -49.66
N LYS A 126 12.60 -14.96 -48.66
CA LYS A 126 12.18 -16.36 -48.81
C LYS A 126 11.09 -16.51 -49.87
N ILE A 127 10.08 -15.64 -49.86
CA ILE A 127 9.00 -15.67 -50.87
C ILE A 127 9.57 -15.40 -52.25
N GLY A 128 10.50 -14.45 -52.39
CA GLY A 128 11.22 -14.20 -53.64
C GLY A 128 11.91 -15.45 -54.19
N LEU A 129 12.67 -16.15 -53.35
CA LEU A 129 13.34 -17.40 -53.73
C LEU A 129 12.35 -18.52 -54.11
N GLU A 130 11.21 -18.63 -53.42
CA GLU A 130 10.18 -19.61 -53.80
C GLU A 130 9.57 -19.33 -55.17
N LEU A 131 9.36 -18.05 -55.51
CA LEU A 131 8.88 -17.66 -56.84
C LEU A 131 9.93 -17.94 -57.93
N GLU A 132 11.21 -17.72 -57.65
CA GLU A 132 12.30 -18.09 -58.54
C GLU A 132 12.35 -19.60 -58.77
N ILE A 133 12.34 -20.41 -57.70
CA ILE A 133 12.29 -21.87 -57.77
C ILE A 133 11.07 -22.34 -58.57
N ALA A 134 9.89 -21.77 -58.33
CA ALA A 134 8.68 -22.12 -59.09
C ALA A 134 8.82 -21.77 -60.58
N SER A 135 9.49 -20.66 -60.89
CA SER A 135 9.76 -20.25 -62.27
C SER A 135 10.76 -21.19 -62.95
N TYR A 136 11.83 -21.60 -62.26
CA TYR A 136 12.79 -22.58 -62.76
C TYR A 136 12.14 -23.95 -63.00
N ARG A 137 11.29 -24.43 -62.08
CA ARG A 137 10.52 -25.67 -62.28
C ARG A 137 9.65 -25.62 -63.54
N ARG A 138 8.91 -24.53 -63.74
CA ARG A 138 8.09 -24.33 -64.95
C ARG A 138 8.92 -24.26 -66.24
N LEU A 139 10.13 -23.72 -66.19
CA LEU A 139 11.02 -23.66 -67.35
C LEU A 139 11.46 -25.07 -67.75
N ILE A 140 11.87 -25.87 -66.77
CA ILE A 140 12.28 -27.28 -66.97
C ILE A 140 11.10 -28.11 -67.48
N GLU A 141 9.91 -28.01 -66.86
CA GLU A 141 8.69 -28.70 -67.31
C GLU A 141 8.36 -28.39 -68.78
N ARG A 142 8.53 -27.13 -69.22
CA ARG A 142 8.31 -26.72 -70.61
C ARG A 142 9.39 -27.25 -71.56
N GLU A 143 10.62 -27.37 -71.09
CA GLU A 143 11.72 -27.97 -71.87
C GLU A 143 11.49 -29.47 -72.06
N GLU A 144 11.17 -30.18 -70.99
CA GLU A 144 10.82 -31.60 -71.03
C GLU A 144 9.63 -31.87 -71.94
N GLN A 145 8.60 -31.02 -71.93
CA GLN A 145 7.47 -31.12 -72.86
C GLN A 145 7.88 -30.97 -74.33
N ARG A 146 8.81 -30.05 -74.66
CA ARG A 146 9.32 -29.91 -76.04
C ARG A 146 10.12 -31.14 -76.46
N HIS A 147 11.03 -31.60 -75.61
CA HIS A 147 11.83 -32.81 -75.87
C HIS A 147 10.97 -34.07 -75.97
N ALA A 148 9.92 -34.20 -75.14
CA ALA A 148 8.99 -35.31 -75.21
C ALA A 148 8.26 -35.33 -76.57
N LEU A 149 7.80 -34.18 -77.07
CA LEU A 149 7.15 -34.07 -78.38
C LEU A 149 8.11 -34.37 -79.55
N ASP A 150 9.38 -33.96 -79.44
CA ASP A 150 10.42 -34.23 -80.45
C ASP A 150 10.86 -35.70 -80.43
N SER A 151 10.76 -36.37 -79.28
CA SER A 151 10.99 -37.82 -79.14
C SER A 151 9.76 -38.68 -79.49
N SER A 152 8.57 -38.07 -79.57
CA SER A 152 7.30 -38.75 -79.81
C SER A 152 6.78 -38.52 -81.23
N ASP A 153 7.58 -38.86 -82.24
CA ASP A 153 7.09 -39.20 -83.59
C ASP A 153 6.41 -40.59 -83.63
N PHE A 154 6.17 -41.22 -82.48
CA PHE A 154 5.32 -42.39 -82.34
C PHE A 154 4.26 -42.18 -81.25
N GLU A 155 3.03 -41.97 -81.73
CA GLU A 155 1.72 -42.17 -81.09
C GLU A 155 1.38 -41.42 -79.78
N LYS A 156 0.39 -40.52 -79.90
CA LYS A 156 -0.47 -39.98 -78.84
C LYS A 156 -1.89 -40.56 -79.05
N PRO A 157 -2.66 -41.04 -78.04
CA PRO A 157 -3.38 -40.17 -77.06
C PRO A 157 -3.70 -40.86 -75.70
N PRO A 158 -4.61 -40.36 -74.82
CA PRO A 158 -4.90 -38.99 -74.36
C PRO A 158 -4.80 -38.83 -72.81
N ILE A 159 -4.62 -37.58 -72.39
CA ILE A 159 -5.26 -36.86 -71.26
C ILE A 159 -6.03 -37.72 -70.23
N GLU A 160 -5.63 -37.68 -68.96
CA GLU A 160 -6.48 -37.36 -67.79
C GLU A 160 -5.70 -37.44 -66.48
N LEU A 161 -5.74 -36.38 -65.65
CA LEU A 161 -5.89 -36.50 -64.19
C LEU A 161 -6.35 -35.14 -63.61
N PRO A 162 -7.38 -35.11 -62.73
CA PRO A 162 -7.92 -33.87 -62.18
C PRO A 162 -6.98 -33.29 -61.11
N ASN A 163 -6.64 -32.02 -61.31
CA ASN A 163 -5.81 -31.23 -60.41
C ASN A 163 -6.60 -30.85 -59.15
N SER A 164 -6.55 -31.66 -58.09
CA SER A 164 -6.96 -31.24 -56.76
C SER A 164 -5.77 -30.58 -56.06
N LYS A 165 -5.68 -29.25 -56.18
CA LYS A 165 -4.77 -28.46 -55.35
C LYS A 165 -5.24 -28.54 -53.89
N PRO A 166 -4.38 -28.84 -52.91
CA PRO A 166 -4.75 -28.69 -51.51
C PRO A 166 -5.01 -27.19 -51.25
N ARG A 167 -6.25 -26.85 -50.92
CA ARG A 167 -6.60 -25.52 -50.42
C ARG A 167 -5.95 -25.34 -49.05
N PHE A 168 -4.80 -24.69 -49.02
CA PHE A 168 -4.20 -24.21 -47.79
C PHE A 168 -5.06 -23.05 -47.27
N TYR A 169 -5.91 -23.33 -46.28
CA TYR A 169 -6.68 -22.30 -45.58
C TYR A 169 -5.76 -21.58 -44.60
N SER A 170 -5.19 -20.46 -45.04
CA SER A 170 -4.57 -19.48 -44.14
C SER A 170 -5.66 -18.76 -43.36
N HIS A 171 -5.77 -19.04 -42.07
CA HIS A 171 -6.62 -18.28 -41.15
C HIS A 171 -5.80 -17.17 -40.51
N THR A 172 -5.72 -16.00 -41.14
CA THR A 172 -5.27 -14.78 -40.46
C THR A 172 -6.44 -14.24 -39.63
N ARG A 173 -6.54 -14.62 -38.35
CA ARG A 173 -7.60 -14.12 -37.46
C ARG A 173 -7.07 -13.00 -36.57
N SER A 174 -7.36 -11.75 -36.97
CA SER A 174 -7.24 -10.59 -36.10
C SER A 174 -8.48 -10.50 -35.21
N SER A 175 -8.38 -10.81 -33.92
CA SER A 175 -9.36 -10.37 -32.93
C SER A 175 -9.04 -8.93 -32.51
N LYS A 176 -9.97 -7.99 -32.69
CA LYS A 176 -9.91 -6.67 -32.04
C LYS A 176 -10.50 -6.81 -30.64
N GLY A 177 -9.65 -6.88 -29.61
CA GLY A 177 -10.08 -6.88 -28.21
C GLY A 177 -9.19 -7.73 -27.31
N ASN A 178 -9.57 -7.83 -26.04
CA ASN A 178 -8.79 -8.51 -24.98
C ASN A 178 -8.88 -10.04 -25.04
N ILE A 179 -9.07 -10.63 -26.22
CA ILE A 179 -9.31 -12.08 -26.38
C ILE A 179 -8.27 -12.67 -27.33
N CYS A 180 -7.58 -13.70 -26.87
CA CYS A 180 -6.52 -14.40 -27.59
C CYS A 180 -6.85 -15.89 -27.73
N ILE A 181 -6.47 -16.48 -28.87
CA ILE A 181 -6.51 -17.93 -29.09
C ILE A 181 -5.18 -18.49 -28.59
N ILE A 182 -5.21 -19.32 -27.56
CA ILE A 182 -3.99 -19.89 -26.95
C ILE A 182 -3.56 -21.14 -27.71
N GLU A 183 -4.51 -21.97 -28.12
CA GLU A 183 -4.23 -23.25 -28.76
C GLU A 183 -5.30 -23.58 -29.80
N CYS A 184 -4.87 -24.13 -30.93
CA CYS A 184 -5.73 -24.59 -32.00
C CYS A 184 -5.30 -26.01 -32.35
N ALA A 185 -6.22 -26.96 -32.26
CA ALA A 185 -5.92 -28.34 -32.59
C ALA A 185 -5.59 -28.46 -34.09
N VAL A 186 -4.60 -29.31 -34.43
CA VAL A 186 -4.03 -29.43 -35.79
C VAL A 186 -5.05 -29.96 -36.80
N ASP A 187 -6.06 -30.68 -36.32
CA ASP A 187 -7.21 -31.19 -37.06
C ASP A 187 -8.37 -30.18 -37.18
N GLY A 188 -8.28 -29.02 -36.51
CA GLY A 188 -9.31 -27.98 -36.51
C GLY A 188 -10.56 -28.31 -35.69
N SER A 189 -10.55 -29.40 -34.90
CA SER A 189 -11.71 -29.86 -34.12
C SER A 189 -12.01 -28.99 -32.89
N SER A 190 -10.99 -28.35 -32.33
CA SER A 190 -11.14 -27.50 -31.15
C SER A 190 -10.20 -26.32 -31.15
N VAL A 191 -10.65 -25.25 -30.50
CA VAL A 191 -9.86 -24.04 -30.27
C VAL A 191 -10.04 -23.63 -28.80
N THR A 192 -8.93 -23.30 -28.15
CA THR A 192 -8.91 -22.79 -26.78
C THR A 192 -8.70 -21.29 -26.81
N VAL A 193 -9.61 -20.55 -26.18
CA VAL A 193 -9.62 -19.08 -26.22
C VAL A 193 -9.58 -18.55 -24.78
N ALA A 194 -8.78 -17.50 -24.56
CA ALA A 194 -8.66 -16.85 -23.26
C ALA A 194 -8.80 -15.34 -23.36
N ASN A 195 -9.31 -14.73 -22.30
CA ASN A 195 -9.37 -13.29 -22.13
C ASN A 195 -8.09 -12.79 -21.45
N ILE A 196 -7.27 -12.04 -22.19
CA ILE A 196 -5.98 -11.49 -21.78
C ILE A 196 -6.06 -10.03 -21.31
N GLY A 197 -7.26 -9.52 -20.99
CA GLY A 197 -7.42 -8.17 -20.48
C GLY A 197 -6.71 -7.97 -19.14
N SER A 198 -6.02 -6.84 -18.96
CA SER A 198 -5.45 -6.44 -17.67
C SER A 198 -6.55 -6.24 -16.63
N GLN A 199 -6.42 -6.93 -15.51
CA GLN A 199 -7.45 -7.09 -14.50
C GLN A 199 -7.58 -5.87 -13.57
N ILE A 200 -8.82 -5.45 -13.26
CA ILE A 200 -9.12 -4.66 -12.07
C ILE A 200 -10.01 -5.56 -11.20
N TRP A 201 -9.44 -6.22 -10.21
CA TRP A 201 -10.20 -6.91 -9.18
C TRP A 201 -10.66 -5.90 -8.14
N SER A 202 -11.94 -5.56 -8.14
CA SER A 202 -12.60 -5.12 -6.92
C SER A 202 -12.92 -6.36 -6.10
N ASP A 203 -12.27 -6.50 -4.95
CA ASP A 203 -12.58 -7.44 -3.86
C ASP A 203 -12.21 -8.93 -4.07
N GLY A 204 -10.90 -9.19 -4.23
CA GLY A 204 -10.22 -10.28 -3.51
C GLY A 204 -10.58 -11.74 -3.79
N CYS A 205 -11.40 -12.07 -4.79
CA CYS A 205 -11.72 -13.47 -5.12
C CYS A 205 -11.04 -13.89 -6.45
N LYS A 206 -10.09 -14.82 -6.36
CA LYS A 206 -9.42 -15.43 -7.52
C LYS A 206 -10.23 -16.67 -7.97
N PRO A 207 -10.48 -16.90 -9.27
CA PRO A 207 -11.08 -18.16 -9.72
C PRO A 207 -10.04 -19.27 -9.53
N THR A 208 -10.43 -20.35 -8.85
CA THR A 208 -9.63 -21.57 -8.76
C THR A 208 -9.83 -22.41 -10.01
N ASP A 209 -8.72 -22.91 -10.56
CA ASP A 209 -8.67 -23.86 -11.67
C ASP A 209 -9.26 -25.21 -11.22
N GLU A 210 -10.58 -25.34 -11.16
CA GLU A 210 -11.22 -26.65 -11.08
C GLU A 210 -11.65 -27.10 -12.48
N GLU A 211 -11.22 -28.31 -12.86
CA GLU A 211 -11.63 -28.94 -14.11
C GLU A 211 -13.14 -29.17 -14.11
N GLY A 212 -13.82 -28.57 -15.09
CA GLY A 212 -15.22 -28.84 -15.38
C GLY A 212 -16.19 -27.84 -14.76
N PHE A 213 -16.13 -26.58 -15.18
CA PHE A 213 -17.24 -25.65 -14.99
C PHE A 213 -18.18 -25.74 -16.21
N GLU A 214 -19.17 -26.63 -16.17
CA GLU A 214 -20.29 -26.60 -17.11
C GLU A 214 -21.21 -25.43 -16.75
N LEU A 215 -21.18 -24.39 -17.58
CA LEU A 215 -22.08 -23.24 -17.46
C LEU A 215 -23.49 -23.65 -17.93
N SER A 216 -24.28 -24.28 -17.06
CA SER A 216 -25.72 -24.38 -17.26
C SER A 216 -26.37 -23.02 -16.94
N GLY A 217 -26.54 -22.19 -17.97
CA GLY A 217 -27.47 -21.07 -17.93
C GLY A 217 -26.86 -19.68 -18.16
N GLY A 218 -27.24 -19.06 -19.28
CA GLY A 218 -27.39 -17.61 -19.39
C GLY A 218 -26.13 -16.76 -19.53
N ASN A 219 -25.59 -16.69 -20.74
CA ASN A 219 -24.95 -15.50 -21.36
C ASN A 219 -24.03 -14.60 -20.51
N ARG A 220 -23.21 -15.15 -19.61
CA ARG A 220 -22.20 -14.34 -18.92
C ARG A 220 -20.85 -15.05 -18.90
N TRP A 221 -20.01 -14.70 -19.88
CA TRP A 221 -18.60 -15.09 -19.91
C TRP A 221 -17.89 -14.27 -18.82
N GLU A 222 -17.62 -14.88 -17.66
CA GLU A 222 -16.91 -14.21 -16.57
C GLU A 222 -15.39 -14.17 -16.83
N MET A 223 -14.75 -13.09 -16.40
CA MET A 223 -13.33 -12.80 -16.65
C MET A 223 -12.40 -13.80 -15.93
N GLY A 224 -11.43 -14.36 -16.65
CA GLY A 224 -10.39 -15.25 -16.12
C GLY A 224 -10.67 -16.75 -16.27
N ALA A 225 -11.82 -17.15 -16.82
CA ALA A 225 -12.09 -18.55 -17.14
C ALA A 225 -11.54 -18.91 -18.53
N ASN A 226 -10.77 -20.00 -18.61
CA ASN A 226 -10.40 -20.61 -19.88
C ASN A 226 -11.57 -21.45 -20.40
N THR A 227 -12.06 -21.12 -21.58
CA THR A 227 -13.13 -21.90 -22.23
C THR A 227 -12.55 -22.68 -23.40
N ARG A 228 -12.74 -23.99 -23.36
CA ARG A 228 -12.44 -24.89 -24.48
C ARG A 228 -13.75 -25.24 -25.15
N THR A 229 -13.90 -24.79 -26.40
CA THR A 229 -15.11 -25.09 -27.18
C THR A 229 -14.74 -26.06 -28.28
N ALA A 230 -15.39 -27.22 -28.31
CA ALA A 230 -15.35 -28.13 -29.45
C ALA A 230 -16.19 -27.53 -30.58
N LEU A 231 -15.62 -27.44 -31.78
CA LEU A 231 -16.36 -26.99 -32.95
C LEU A 231 -17.11 -28.20 -33.50
N LEU A 232 -18.41 -28.26 -33.20
CA LEU A 232 -19.27 -29.27 -33.80
C LEU A 232 -19.33 -29.04 -35.32
N SER A 233 -19.12 -30.12 -36.07
CA SER A 233 -19.39 -30.16 -37.50
C SER A 233 -20.83 -29.73 -37.77
N SER A 234 -21.15 -29.25 -38.98
CA SER A 234 -22.54 -28.96 -39.41
C SER A 234 -23.51 -30.15 -39.25
N ASN A 235 -22.97 -31.33 -38.95
CA ASN A 235 -23.70 -32.57 -38.76
C ASN A 235 -23.80 -33.03 -37.29
N GLY A 236 -23.31 -32.24 -36.32
CA GLY A 236 -23.66 -32.40 -34.90
C GLY A 236 -23.13 -33.66 -34.20
N GLU A 237 -21.88 -34.05 -34.45
CA GLU A 237 -21.08 -34.91 -33.55
C GLU A 237 -19.75 -34.24 -33.22
#